data_AF-A0A834HW20-F1
#
_entry.id   AF-A0A834HW20-F1
#
_cell.length_a   1.000
_cell.length_b   1.000
_cell.length_c   1.000
_cell.angle_alpha   90.00
_cell.angle_beta   90.00
_cell.angle_gamma   90.00
#
_symmetry.space_group_name_H-M   'P 1'
#
loop_
_entity.id
_entity.type
_entity.pdbx_description
1 polymer ?
#
loop_
_entity_poly.entity_id
_entity_poly.type
_entity_poly.pdbx_seq_one_letter_code
_entity_poly.pdbx_strand_id
1 'polypeptide(L)'
;MGDIASILIRQVSRPMLDRSFYRKIQSRKVFTHRESYETIIAKTEEKLAKTRQEYKNAYLSYLSNPTTESLSAYFNGHNAYVQQLHATNGMMEEFGKETLPSLLQELEEIYTDLCSTVTDAIIQGSEIMSTR
;
A
#
# COMPACT_ATOMS: atom_id res chain seq x y z
N MET A 1 6.80 0.50 -47.64
CA MET A 1 6.45 -0.02 -46.29
C MET A 1 7.60 0.03 -45.29
N GLY A 2 8.84 -0.38 -45.62
CA GLY A 2 9.96 -0.34 -44.66
C GLY A 2 10.31 1.05 -44.10
N ASP A 3 10.06 2.11 -44.87
CA ASP A 3 10.34 3.49 -44.45
C ASP A 3 9.36 4.01 -43.38
N ILE A 4 8.06 3.70 -43.53
CA ILE A 4 7.02 4.04 -42.54
C ILE A 4 7.27 3.30 -41.23
N ALA A 5 7.61 2.01 -41.30
CA ALA A 5 7.93 1.22 -40.11
C ALA A 5 9.11 1.82 -39.33
N SER A 6 10.19 2.21 -40.04
CA SER A 6 11.35 2.88 -39.44
C SER A 6 10.98 4.21 -38.78
N ILE A 7 10.14 5.02 -39.45
CA ILE A 7 9.67 6.30 -38.93
C ILE A 7 8.84 6.11 -37.65
N LEU A 8 7.87 5.19 -37.65
CA LEU A 8 7.03 4.91 -36.48
C LEU A 8 7.85 4.40 -35.29
N ILE A 9 8.86 3.56 -35.53
CA ILE A 9 9.78 3.11 -34.49
C ILE A 9 10.52 4.30 -33.86
N ARG A 10 11.07 5.19 -34.71
CA ARG A 10 11.91 6.29 -34.24
C ARG A 10 11.11 7.43 -33.60
N GLN A 11 9.96 7.77 -34.17
CA GLN A 11 9.20 8.98 -33.81
C GLN A 11 8.06 8.71 -32.83
N VAL A 12 7.55 7.47 -32.74
CA VAL A 12 6.41 7.13 -31.87
C VAL A 12 6.83 6.14 -30.80
N SER A 13 7.35 4.97 -31.20
CA SER A 13 7.63 3.87 -30.26
C SER A 13 8.71 4.22 -29.23
N ARG A 14 9.89 4.69 -29.67
CA ARG A 14 10.98 5.03 -28.75
C ARG A 14 10.62 6.18 -27.79
N PRO A 15 10.08 7.32 -28.25
CA PRO A 15 9.71 8.41 -27.32
C PRO A 15 8.63 8.01 -26.32
N MET A 16 7.64 7.21 -26.73
CA MET A 16 6.61 6.69 -25.83
C MET A 16 7.21 5.80 -24.74
N LEU A 17 8.14 4.91 -25.09
CA LEU A 17 8.85 4.06 -24.13
C LEU A 17 9.69 4.89 -23.15
N ASP A 18 10.45 5.87 -23.66
CA ASP A 18 11.29 6.73 -22.81
C ASP A 18 10.43 7.55 -21.83
N ARG A 19 9.30 8.10 -22.29
CA ARG A 19 8.37 8.89 -21.46
C ARG A 19 7.58 8.04 -20.47
N SER A 20 7.35 6.75 -20.73
CA SER A 20 6.58 5.88 -19.82
C SER A 20 7.45 5.06 -18.85
N PHE A 21 8.75 4.93 -19.12
CA PHE A 21 9.61 4.02 -18.34
C PHE A 21 9.68 4.37 -16.85
N TYR A 22 9.82 5.65 -16.51
CA TYR A 22 9.90 6.07 -15.11
C TYR A 22 8.60 5.78 -14.35
N ARG A 23 7.44 5.87 -15.01
CA ARG A 23 6.13 5.53 -14.43
C ARG A 23 6.00 4.05 -14.07
N LYS A 24 6.64 3.15 -14.82
CA LYS A 24 6.73 1.72 -14.45
C LYS A 24 7.50 1.52 -13.14
N ILE A 25 8.57 2.28 -12.92
CA ILE A 25 9.33 2.21 -11.67
C ILE A 25 8.51 2.82 -10.53
N GLN A 26 7.85 3.94 -10.79
CA GLN A 26 7.01 4.62 -9.80
C GLN A 26 5.86 3.74 -9.32
N SER A 27 5.12 3.09 -10.22
CA SER A 27 4.01 2.21 -9.84
C SER A 27 4.47 1.04 -8.97
N ARG A 28 5.64 0.46 -9.27
CA ARG A 28 6.24 -0.58 -8.42
C ARG A 28 6.50 -0.08 -7.00
N LYS A 29 6.99 1.15 -6.84
CA LYS A 29 7.21 1.75 -5.51
C LYS A 29 5.90 1.90 -4.74
N VAL A 30 4.83 2.37 -5.39
CA VAL A 30 3.49 2.49 -4.79
C VAL A 30 3.01 1.13 -4.27
N PHE A 31 3.11 0.07 -5.09
CA PHE A 31 2.72 -1.28 -4.68
C PHE A 31 3.58 -1.84 -3.54
N THR A 32 4.91 -1.67 -3.60
CA THR A 32 5.81 -2.10 -2.53
C THR A 32 5.52 -1.35 -1.22
N HIS A 33 5.19 -0.06 -1.28
CA HIS A 33 4.82 0.70 -0.11
C HIS A 33 3.53 0.15 0.50
N ARG A 34 2.49 -0.05 -0.31
CA ARG A 34 1.23 -0.66 0.13
C ARG A 34 1.44 -2.00 0.83
N GLU A 35 2.18 -2.92 0.20
CA GLU A 35 2.44 -4.26 0.76
C GLU A 35 3.20 -4.18 2.10
N SER A 36 4.14 -3.23 2.23
CA SER A 36 4.86 -2.99 3.47
C SER A 36 3.92 -2.56 4.60
N TYR A 37 2.99 -1.64 4.35
CA TYR A 37 2.00 -1.21 5.34
C TYR A 37 1.02 -2.33 5.70
N GLU A 38 0.51 -3.07 4.71
CA GLU A 38 -0.37 -4.23 4.96
C GLU A 38 0.33 -5.27 5.85
N THR A 39 1.62 -5.53 5.62
CA THR A 39 2.43 -6.42 6.47
C THR A 39 2.56 -5.89 7.90
N ILE A 40 2.75 -4.58 8.06
CA ILE A 40 2.87 -3.96 9.39
C ILE A 40 1.53 -4.05 10.14
N ILE A 41 0.41 -3.75 9.48
CA ILE A 41 -0.93 -3.83 10.07
C ILE A 41 -1.22 -5.25 10.52
N ALA A 42 -0.97 -6.25 9.67
CA ALA A 42 -1.18 -7.66 10.02
C ALA A 42 -0.38 -8.07 11.27
N LYS A 43 0.88 -7.63 11.39
CA LYS A 43 1.70 -7.88 12.59
C LYS A 43 1.14 -7.20 13.84
N THR A 44 0.59 -6.00 13.70
CA THR A 44 -0.01 -5.26 14.81
C THR A 44 -1.32 -5.93 15.27
N GLU A 45 -2.13 -6.43 14.35
CA GLU A 45 -3.33 -7.22 14.64
C GLU A 45 -2.99 -8.56 15.32
N GLU A 46 -1.95 -9.26 14.87
CA GLU A 46 -1.46 -10.48 15.51
C GLU A 46 -1.03 -10.22 16.97
N LYS A 47 -0.29 -9.12 17.21
CA LYS A 47 0.09 -8.69 18.56
C LYS A 47 -1.13 -8.39 19.42
N LEU A 48 -2.15 -7.73 18.87
CA LEU A 48 -3.39 -7.45 19.59
C LEU A 48 -4.13 -8.74 19.98
N ALA A 49 -4.21 -9.71 19.07
CA ALA A 49 -4.81 -11.01 19.35
C ALA A 49 -4.06 -11.73 20.49
N LYS A 50 -2.73 -11.68 20.47
CA LYS A 50 -1.87 -12.25 21.51
C LYS A 50 -2.10 -11.60 22.87
N THR A 51 -2.03 -10.27 22.97
CA THR A 51 -2.20 -9.57 24.26
C THR A 51 -3.61 -9.73 24.81
N ARG A 52 -4.63 -9.80 23.95
CA ARG A 52 -6.00 -10.13 24.34
C ARG A 52 -6.09 -11.52 24.98
N GLN A 53 -5.44 -12.52 24.38
CA GLN A 53 -5.43 -13.89 24.90
C GLN A 53 -4.69 -13.97 26.24
N GLU A 54 -3.54 -13.30 26.36
CA GLU A 54 -2.76 -13.22 27.60
C GLU A 54 -3.57 -12.56 28.72
N TYR A 55 -4.26 -11.45 28.43
CA TYR A 55 -5.17 -10.79 29.36
C TYR A 55 -6.28 -11.74 29.85
N LYS A 56 -6.95 -12.44 28.93
CA LYS A 56 -8.01 -13.41 29.26
C LYS A 56 -7.48 -14.54 30.14
N ASN A 57 -6.29 -15.06 29.84
CA ASN A 57 -5.68 -16.13 30.63
C ASN A 57 -5.31 -15.64 32.04
N ALA A 58 -4.78 -14.43 32.17
CA ALA A 58 -4.46 -13.82 33.47
C ALA A 58 -5.72 -13.63 34.34
N TYR A 59 -6.83 -13.21 33.72
CA TYR A 59 -8.13 -13.12 34.39
C TYR A 59 -8.62 -14.48 34.91
N LEU A 60 -8.59 -15.52 34.07
CA LEU A 60 -9.00 -16.86 34.48
C LEU A 60 -8.11 -17.43 35.59
N SER A 61 -6.80 -17.17 35.52
CA SER A 61 -5.84 -17.57 36.55
C SER A 61 -6.17 -16.91 37.89
N TYR A 62 -6.41 -15.59 37.90
CA TYR A 62 -6.84 -14.85 39.09
C TYR A 62 -8.15 -15.38 39.67
N LEU A 63 -9.15 -15.69 38.83
CA LEU A 63 -10.40 -16.29 39.29
C LEU A 63 -10.20 -17.67 39.95
N SER A 64 -9.30 -18.49 39.41
CA SER A 64 -9.06 -19.84 39.94
C SER A 64 -8.27 -19.83 41.25
N ASN A 65 -7.34 -18.88 41.41
CA ASN A 65 -6.49 -18.75 42.58
C ASN A 65 -6.20 -17.26 42.86
N PRO A 66 -7.08 -16.57 43.60
CA PRO A 66 -6.92 -15.15 43.88
C PRO A 66 -5.75 -14.90 44.83
N THR A 67 -4.68 -14.30 44.31
CA THR A 67 -3.52 -13.83 45.09
C THR A 67 -3.13 -12.42 44.62
N THR A 68 -2.26 -11.75 45.39
CA THR A 68 -1.72 -10.45 44.99
C THR A 68 -0.95 -10.52 43.67
N GLU A 69 -0.22 -11.61 43.46
CA GLU A 69 0.55 -11.87 42.24
C GLU A 69 -0.38 -12.09 41.04
N SER A 70 -1.44 -12.91 41.17
CA SER A 70 -2.38 -13.14 40.07
C SER A 70 -3.22 -11.90 39.75
N LEU A 71 -3.53 -11.07 40.75
CA LEU A 71 -4.16 -9.76 40.55
C LEU A 71 -3.25 -8.79 39.79
N SER A 72 -1.97 -8.72 40.17
CA SER A 72 -0.97 -7.89 39.49
C SER A 72 -0.79 -8.31 38.03
N ALA A 73 -0.67 -9.61 37.76
CA ALA A 73 -0.60 -10.14 36.39
C ALA A 73 -1.85 -9.81 35.57
N TYR A 74 -3.04 -9.89 36.17
CA TYR A 74 -4.30 -9.51 35.53
C TYR A 74 -4.32 -8.02 35.13
N PHE A 75 -3.94 -7.10 36.02
CA PHE A 75 -3.87 -5.67 35.70
C PHE A 75 -2.80 -5.35 34.65
N ASN A 76 -1.64 -5.99 34.72
CA ASN A 76 -0.59 -5.81 33.71
C ASN A 76 -1.05 -6.31 32.33
N GLY A 77 -1.72 -7.46 32.27
CA GLY A 77 -2.31 -7.99 31.04
C GLY A 77 -3.39 -7.06 30.47
N HIS A 78 -4.25 -6.50 31.34
CA HIS A 78 -5.24 -5.51 30.94
C HIS A 78 -4.59 -4.27 30.29
N ASN A 79 -3.62 -3.67 30.98
CA ASN A 79 -2.94 -2.47 30.51
C ASN A 79 -2.22 -2.71 29.17
N ALA A 80 -1.53 -3.84 29.04
CA ALA A 80 -0.87 -4.22 27.79
C ALA A 80 -1.87 -4.41 26.64
N TYR A 81 -3.01 -5.07 26.90
CA TYR A 81 -4.07 -5.23 25.91
C TYR A 81 -4.66 -3.89 25.47
N VAL A 82 -5.04 -3.03 26.41
CA VAL A 82 -5.62 -1.70 26.12
C VAL A 82 -4.65 -0.83 25.34
N GLN A 83 -3.36 -0.80 25.73
CA GLN A 83 -2.34 -0.07 25.00
C GLN A 83 -2.18 -0.58 23.56
N GLN A 84 -2.13 -1.90 23.37
CA GLN A 84 -2.03 -2.50 22.04
C GLN A 84 -3.30 -2.25 21.21
N LEU A 85 -4.48 -2.22 21.83
CA LEU A 85 -5.74 -1.90 21.16
C LEU A 85 -5.73 -0.48 20.61
N HIS A 86 -5.32 0.49 21.43
CA HIS A 86 -5.19 1.89 20.98
C HIS A 86 -4.16 2.04 19.86
N ALA A 87 -2.99 1.39 19.99
CA ALA A 87 -1.97 1.41 18.95
C ALA A 87 -2.49 0.82 17.63
N THR A 88 -3.17 -0.32 17.68
CA THR A 88 -3.73 -0.99 16.50
C THR A 88 -4.80 -0.13 15.82
N ASN A 89 -5.72 0.43 16.60
CA ASN A 89 -6.76 1.30 16.07
C ASN A 89 -6.18 2.56 15.43
N GLY A 90 -5.20 3.20 16.09
CA GLY A 90 -4.53 4.38 15.54
C GLY A 90 -3.81 4.08 14.23
N MET A 91 -3.13 2.94 14.13
CA MET A 91 -2.47 2.52 12.88
C MET A 91 -3.47 2.24 11.76
N MET A 92 -4.60 1.59 12.06
CA MET A 92 -5.64 1.32 11.08
C MET A 92 -6.32 2.62 10.60
N GLU A 93 -6.54 3.56 11.51
CA GLU A 93 -7.09 4.86 11.21
C GLU A 93 -6.16 5.69 10.29
N GLU A 94 -4.89 5.82 10.66
CA GLU A 94 -3.88 6.52 9.85
C GLU A 94 -3.73 5.88 8.46
N PHE A 95 -3.69 4.54 8.40
CA PHE A 95 -3.59 3.85 7.12
C PHE A 95 -4.81 4.08 6.24
N GLY A 96 -6.01 3.95 6.82
CA GLY A 96 -7.26 4.07 6.09
C GLY A 96 -7.61 5.50 5.65
N LYS A 97 -7.26 6.50 6.47
CA LYS A 97 -7.60 7.90 6.22
C LYS A 97 -6.54 8.68 5.45
N GLU A 98 -5.26 8.38 5.66
CA GLU A 98 -4.17 9.19 5.11
C GLU A 98 -3.32 8.39 4.12
N THR A 99 -2.78 7.25 4.56
CA THR A 99 -1.76 6.52 3.76
C THR A 99 -2.34 5.91 2.49
N LEU A 100 -3.44 5.13 2.60
CA LEU A 100 -4.04 4.46 1.46
C LEU A 100 -4.59 5.46 0.42
N PRO A 101 -5.32 6.52 0.80
CA PRO A 101 -5.75 7.54 -0.16
C PRO A 101 -4.58 8.20 -0.91
N SER A 102 -3.48 8.53 -0.21
CA SER A 102 -2.29 9.11 -0.83
C SER A 102 -1.66 8.18 -1.89
N LEU A 103 -1.56 6.88 -1.59
CA LEU A 103 -1.06 5.89 -2.55
C LEU A 103 -1.99 5.73 -3.77
N LEU A 104 -3.30 5.77 -3.55
CA LEU A 104 -4.29 5.69 -4.63
C LEU A 104 -4.23 6.93 -5.52
N GLN A 105 -4.02 8.12 -4.94
CA GLN A 105 -3.82 9.34 -5.70
C GLN A 105 -2.55 9.27 -6.56
N GLU A 106 -1.42 8.81 -6.01
CA GLU A 106 -0.20 8.63 -6.80
C GLU A 106 -0.42 7.63 -7.96
N LEU A 107 -1.19 6.57 -7.72
CA LEU A 107 -1.54 5.60 -8.75
C LEU A 107 -2.42 6.21 -9.85
N GLU A 108 -3.39 7.04 -9.48
CA GLU A 108 -4.25 7.78 -10.43
C GLU A 108 -3.44 8.75 -11.29
N GLU A 109 -2.48 9.47 -10.70
CA GLU A 109 -1.57 10.36 -11.43
C GLU A 109 -0.72 9.59 -12.45
N ILE A 110 -0.18 8.43 -12.05
CA ILE A 110 0.56 7.53 -12.95
C ILE A 110 -0.34 7.08 -14.11
N TYR A 111 -1.56 6.64 -13.81
CA TYR A 111 -2.50 6.16 -14.81
C TYR A 111 -2.85 7.27 -15.81
N THR A 112 -3.15 8.47 -15.32
CA THR A 112 -3.53 9.62 -16.14
C THR A 112 -2.39 10.04 -17.07
N ASP A 113 -1.16 10.09 -16.57
CA ASP A 113 0.03 10.41 -17.38
C ASP A 113 0.31 9.36 -18.47
N LEU A 114 0.11 8.08 -18.15
CA LEU A 114 0.25 7.00 -19.13
C LEU A 114 -0.83 7.08 -20.21
N CYS A 115 -2.09 7.35 -19.84
CA CYS A 115 -3.18 7.56 -20.80
C CYS A 115 -2.88 8.73 -21.74
N SER A 116 -2.39 9.84 -21.21
CA SER A 116 -1.94 11.00 -22.00
C SER A 116 -0.81 10.62 -22.96
N THR A 117 0.24 9.96 -22.44
CA THR A 117 1.40 9.51 -23.24
C THR A 117 1.00 8.58 -24.39
N VAL A 118 0.09 7.64 -24.14
CA VAL A 118 -0.42 6.72 -25.18
C VAL A 118 -1.29 7.47 -26.19
N THR A 119 -2.12 8.41 -25.74
CA THR A 119 -2.96 9.23 -26.61
C THR A 119 -2.10 10.06 -27.56
N ASP A 120 -1.09 10.76 -27.04
CA ASP A 120 -0.12 11.51 -27.82
C ASP A 120 0.56 10.63 -28.89
N ALA A 121 0.98 9.43 -28.52
CA ALA A 121 1.63 8.49 -29.43
C ALA A 121 0.69 8.01 -30.56
N ILE A 122 -0.59 7.76 -30.25
CA ILE A 122 -1.60 7.36 -31.24
C ILE A 122 -1.88 8.51 -32.22
N ILE A 123 -2.05 9.73 -31.71
CA ILE A 123 -2.28 10.92 -32.54
C ILE A 123 -1.09 11.13 -33.48
N GLN A 124 0.13 11.14 -32.94
CA GLN A 124 1.34 11.31 -33.73
C GLN A 124 1.53 10.20 -34.78
N GLY A 125 1.26 8.95 -34.42
CA GLY A 125 1.28 7.84 -35.38
C GLY A 125 0.28 8.02 -36.52
N SER A 126 -0.93 8.51 -36.20
CA SER A 126 -1.99 8.76 -37.18
C SER A 126 -1.61 9.89 -38.14
N GLU A 127 -1.04 10.99 -37.64
CA GLU A 127 -0.56 12.11 -38.46
C GLU A 127 0.56 11.70 -39.42
N ILE A 128 1.53 10.91 -38.95
CA ILE A 128 2.61 10.36 -39.78
C ILE A 128 2.05 9.50 -40.92
N MET A 129 1.02 8.70 -40.64
CA MET A 129 0.36 7.86 -41.64
C MET A 129 -0.47 8.67 -42.63
N SER A 130 -1.15 9.73 -42.17
CA SER A 130 -2.02 10.56 -43.02
C SER A 130 -1.27 11.51 -43.94
N THR A 131 -0.02 11.84 -43.63
CA THR A 131 0.84 12.75 -44.42
C THR A 131 1.66 12.03 -45.49
N ARG A 132 1.33 10.77 -45.77
CA ARG A 132 1.99 9.87 -46.73
C ARG A 132 0.97 9.26 -47.67
#